data_AF-A0A537YX18-F1
#
_entry.id   AF-A0A537YX18-F1
#
_cell.length_a   1.000
_cell.length_b   1.000
_cell.length_c   1.000
_cell.angle_alpha   90.00
_cell.angle_beta   90.00
_cell.angle_gamma   90.00
#
_symmetry.space_group_name_H-M   'P 1'
#
loop_
_entity.id
_entity.type
_entity.pdbx_description
1 polymer ?
#
loop_
_entity_poly.entity_id
_entity_poly.type
_entity_poly.pdbx_seq_one_letter_code
_entity_poly.pdbx_strand_id
1 'polypeptide(L)'
;MGITLKDFHIDNGSPSVTDGDVVIQVHNEAPATHEFVVVRTDLPADGLPLGPDGLSVNEDWLDGVGELNEVPAGTVGTLPLHLTPGRYVFFCNLDGHYLGGMHAVLEVSAGG
;
A
#
# COMPACT_ATOMS: atom_id res chain seq x y z
N MET A 1 12.38 -2.67 3.67
CA MET A 1 11.88 -2.60 2.29
C MET A 1 11.66 -1.14 1.94
N GLY A 2 12.17 -0.65 0.81
CA GLY A 2 11.92 0.74 0.37
C GLY A 2 10.78 0.79 -0.65
N ILE A 3 9.87 1.75 -0.47
CA ILE A 3 8.75 2.04 -1.36
C ILE A 3 8.83 3.52 -1.73
N THR A 4 8.57 3.87 -2.99
CA THR A 4 8.48 5.25 -3.45
C THR A 4 7.05 5.56 -3.90
N LEU A 5 6.46 6.61 -3.32
CA LEU A 5 5.21 7.19 -3.74
C LEU A 5 5.48 8.26 -4.79
N LYS A 6 4.72 8.19 -5.87
CA LYS A 6 4.61 9.21 -6.92
C LYS A 6 3.12 9.54 -7.07
N ASP A 7 2.81 10.68 -7.67
CA ASP A 7 1.42 11.01 -7.97
C ASP A 7 0.77 9.88 -8.77
N PHE A 8 -0.30 9.32 -8.22
CA PHE A 8 -1.08 8.22 -8.80
C PHE A 8 -0.28 6.92 -9.05
N HIS A 9 0.85 6.71 -8.39
CA HIS A 9 1.66 5.50 -8.58
C HIS A 9 2.45 5.11 -7.33
N ILE A 10 2.52 3.81 -7.05
CA ILE A 10 3.37 3.25 -6.01
C ILE A 10 4.43 2.38 -6.68
N ASP A 11 5.70 2.74 -6.48
CA ASP A 11 6.86 1.97 -6.94
C ASP A 11 7.43 1.20 -5.75
N ASN A 12 7.25 -0.11 -5.74
CA ASN A 12 7.74 -0.98 -4.67
C ASN A 12 9.06 -1.69 -5.01
N GLY A 13 9.65 -1.41 -6.18
CA GLY A 13 10.89 -2.00 -6.67
C GLY A 13 10.81 -3.52 -6.86
N SER A 14 10.89 -4.27 -5.76
CA SER A 14 10.73 -5.73 -5.72
C SER A 14 9.33 -6.08 -5.21
N PRO A 15 8.47 -6.71 -6.04
CA PRO A 15 7.11 -7.05 -5.66
C PRO A 15 7.02 -8.31 -4.78
N SER A 16 8.12 -8.76 -4.17
CA SER A 16 8.12 -9.93 -3.30
C SER A 16 9.12 -9.83 -2.15
N VAL A 17 8.75 -10.39 -0.99
CA VAL A 17 9.59 -10.55 0.21
C VAL A 17 9.34 -11.90 0.90
N THR A 18 10.23 -12.29 1.81
CA THR A 18 10.00 -13.41 2.73
C THR A 18 9.10 -12.97 3.89
N ASP A 19 8.33 -13.90 4.46
CA ASP A 19 7.53 -13.64 5.66
C ASP A 19 8.39 -13.29 6.89
N GLY A 20 7.72 -12.71 7.90
CA GLY A 20 8.33 -12.24 9.14
C GLY A 20 8.22 -10.73 9.33
N ASP A 21 9.08 -10.20 10.19
CA ASP A 21 9.10 -8.77 10.52
C ASP A 21 9.75 -7.96 9.39
N VAL A 22 8.96 -7.09 8.78
CA VAL A 22 9.37 -6.22 7.67
C VAL A 22 9.16 -4.78 8.05
N VAL A 23 10.22 -3.98 7.98
CA VAL A 23 10.12 -2.52 8.10
C VAL A 23 10.00 -1.94 6.69
N ILE A 24 8.86 -1.33 6.40
CA ILE A 24 8.62 -0.61 5.14
C ILE A 24 8.99 0.86 5.33
N GLN A 25 9.92 1.36 4.53
CA GLN A 25 10.28 2.78 4.44
C GLN A 25 9.59 3.36 3.21
N VAL A 26 8.66 4.28 3.44
CA VAL A 26 7.81 4.85 2.39
C VAL A 26 8.30 6.27 2.10
N HIS A 27 8.92 6.45 0.95
CA HIS A 27 9.46 7.72 0.48
C HIS A 27 8.42 8.41 -0.38
N ASN A 28 7.99 9.62 -0.01
CA ASN A 28 7.16 10.41 -0.91
C ASN A 28 8.02 11.34 -1.77
N GLU A 29 8.16 11.01 -3.05
CA GLU A 29 8.87 11.81 -4.05
C GLU A 29 7.93 12.66 -4.91
N ALA A 30 6.63 12.64 -4.62
CA ALA A 30 5.63 13.47 -5.27
C ALA A 30 5.51 14.86 -4.61
N PRO A 31 5.00 15.87 -5.33
CA PRO A 31 4.60 17.15 -4.75
C PRO A 31 3.37 17.07 -3.85
N ALA A 32 2.49 16.08 -4.07
CA ALA A 32 1.30 15.88 -3.26
C ALA A 32 1.62 15.14 -1.96
N THR A 33 0.77 15.32 -0.95
CA THR A 33 0.76 14.46 0.23
C THR A 33 0.03 13.16 -0.13
N HIS A 34 0.50 12.05 0.43
CA HIS A 34 -0.07 10.73 0.16
C HIS A 34 -0.30 9.95 1.43
N GLU A 35 -1.13 8.92 1.32
CA GLU A 35 -1.31 7.88 2.30
C GLU A 35 -0.65 6.59 1.80
N PHE A 36 -0.36 5.67 2.72
CA PHE A 36 0.06 4.32 2.38
C PHE A 36 -0.67 3.30 3.23
N VAL A 37 -1.62 2.58 2.62
CA VAL A 37 -2.41 1.52 3.25
C VAL A 37 -1.91 0.16 2.79
N VAL A 38 -1.89 -0.82 3.69
CA VAL A 38 -1.56 -2.21 3.40
C VAL A 38 -2.72 -3.12 3.80
N VAL A 39 -3.23 -3.88 2.84
CA VAL A 39 -4.25 -4.92 3.07
C VAL A 39 -3.76 -6.27 2.57
N ARG A 40 -4.19 -7.35 3.23
CA ARG A 40 -4.01 -8.72 2.75
C ARG A 40 -5.24 -9.13 1.94
N THR A 41 -5.05 -9.55 0.69
CA THR A 41 -6.17 -9.89 -0.20
C THR A 41 -5.76 -10.65 -1.45
N ASP A 42 -6.66 -11.51 -1.93
CA ASP A 42 -6.56 -12.19 -3.22
C ASP A 42 -7.24 -11.39 -4.37
N LEU A 43 -7.90 -10.27 -4.06
CA LEU A 43 -8.52 -9.39 -5.06
C LEU A 43 -7.45 -8.71 -5.93
N PRO A 44 -7.68 -8.51 -7.23
CA PRO A 44 -6.74 -7.77 -8.07
C PRO A 44 -6.53 -6.35 -7.51
N ALA A 45 -5.34 -5.79 -7.70
CA ALA A 45 -4.95 -4.51 -7.07
C ALA A 45 -5.78 -3.32 -7.58
N ASP A 46 -6.39 -3.44 -8.76
CA ASP A 46 -7.31 -2.49 -9.38
C ASP A 46 -8.80 -2.87 -9.18
N GLY A 47 -9.08 -3.89 -8.35
CA GLY A 47 -10.43 -4.38 -8.07
C GLY A 47 -10.80 -4.47 -6.59
N LEU A 48 -10.16 -3.67 -5.73
CA LEU A 48 -10.59 -3.46 -4.35
C LEU A 48 -11.99 -2.83 -4.30
N PRO A 49 -12.81 -3.16 -3.29
CA PRO A 49 -14.17 -2.64 -3.18
C PRO A 49 -14.15 -1.15 -2.86
N LEU A 50 -14.96 -0.37 -3.59
CA LEU A 50 -15.10 1.06 -3.32
C LEU A 50 -16.13 1.35 -2.24
N GLY A 51 -15.94 2.46 -1.55
CA GLY A 51 -16.92 3.04 -0.63
C GLY A 51 -18.13 3.64 -1.36
N PRO A 52 -19.14 4.12 -0.60
CA PRO A 52 -20.34 4.74 -1.16
C PRO A 52 -20.08 6.02 -1.97
N ASP A 53 -18.94 6.67 -1.76
CA ASP A 53 -18.51 7.86 -2.53
C ASP A 53 -18.07 7.52 -3.96
N GLY A 54 -17.71 6.26 -4.22
CA GLY A 54 -17.12 5.82 -5.48
C GLY A 54 -15.74 6.43 -5.78
N LEU A 55 -15.05 6.97 -4.76
CA LEU A 55 -13.77 7.67 -4.88
C LEU A 55 -12.67 7.03 -4.03
N SER A 56 -13.04 6.36 -2.94
CA SER A 56 -12.14 5.67 -2.01
C SER A 56 -12.44 4.16 -1.96
N VAL A 57 -11.44 3.37 -1.61
CA VAL A 57 -11.58 1.96 -1.22
C VAL A 57 -12.26 1.89 0.15
N ASN A 58 -13.19 0.95 0.30
CA ASN A 58 -13.80 0.63 1.58
C ASN A 58 -12.90 -0.33 2.37
N GLU A 59 -12.08 0.23 3.26
CA GLU A 59 -11.11 -0.52 4.06
C GLU A 59 -11.76 -1.46 5.07
N ASP A 60 -12.96 -1.15 5.56
CA ASP A 60 -13.71 -2.00 6.50
C ASP A 60 -14.08 -3.37 5.92
N TRP A 61 -14.01 -3.53 4.58
CA TRP A 61 -14.32 -4.78 3.88
C TRP A 61 -13.07 -5.59 3.54
N LEU A 62 -11.90 -5.13 3.97
CA LEU A 62 -10.61 -5.74 3.68
C LEU A 62 -9.91 -6.16 4.98
N ASP A 63 -8.93 -7.06 4.85
CA ASP A 63 -8.07 -7.46 5.95
C ASP A 63 -6.92 -6.44 6.07
N GLY A 64 -7.16 -5.37 6.85
CA GLY A 64 -6.20 -4.30 7.10
C GLY A 64 -5.00 -4.76 7.93
N VAL A 65 -3.79 -4.48 7.44
CA VAL A 65 -2.54 -4.92 8.04
C VAL A 65 -1.81 -3.77 8.72
N GLY A 66 -1.86 -2.58 8.13
CA GLY A 66 -1.29 -1.36 8.69
C GLY A 66 -1.24 -0.24 7.66
N GLU A 67 -0.97 0.98 8.15
CA GLU A 67 -1.08 2.18 7.32
C GLU A 67 -0.16 3.32 7.79
N LEU A 68 0.05 4.28 6.90
CA LEU A 68 0.53 5.62 7.19
C LEU A 68 -0.49 6.61 6.65
N ASN A 69 -1.29 7.19 7.56
CA ASN A 69 -2.37 8.14 7.27
C ASN A 69 -1.90 9.39 6.49
N GLU A 70 -0.64 9.79 6.67
CA GLU A 70 -0.06 10.93 5.96
C GLU A 70 1.44 10.73 5.75
N VAL A 71 1.89 10.90 4.51
CA VAL A 71 3.28 10.96 4.10
C VAL A 71 3.45 12.25 3.30
N PRO A 72 3.84 13.37 3.93
CA PRO A 72 4.03 14.64 3.24
C PRO A 72 5.09 14.59 2.14
N ALA A 73 5.00 15.50 1.19
CA ALA A 73 5.95 15.63 0.09
C ALA A 73 7.40 15.74 0.58
N GLY A 74 8.30 14.96 -0.01
CA GLY A 74 9.72 14.94 0.32
C GLY A 74 10.08 14.30 1.67
N THR A 75 9.14 13.63 2.32
CA THR A 75 9.36 12.95 3.61
C THR A 75 9.46 11.43 3.46
N VAL A 76 9.88 10.79 4.55
CA VAL A 76 9.95 9.32 4.65
C VAL A 76 9.14 8.87 5.86
N GLY A 77 8.14 8.03 5.63
CA GLY A 77 7.41 7.31 6.66
C GLY A 77 8.05 5.94 6.94
N THR A 78 7.85 5.41 8.14
CA THR A 78 8.33 4.07 8.52
C THR A 78 7.18 3.26 9.10
N LEU A 79 6.90 2.10 8.50
CA LEU A 79 5.81 1.21 8.88
C LEU A 79 6.36 -0.20 9.18
N PRO A 80 6.56 -0.55 10.46
CA PRO A 80 6.93 -1.91 10.86
C PRO A 80 5.70 -2.83 10.82
N LEU A 81 5.78 -3.93 10.08
CA LEU A 81 4.71 -4.93 9.95
C LEU A 81 5.26 -6.33 10.20
N HIS A 82 4.39 -7.22 10.69
CA HIS A 82 4.63 -8.66 10.65
C HIS A 82 3.81 -9.26 9.51
N LEU A 83 4.49 -9.73 8.46
CA LEU A 83 3.84 -10.25 7.26
C LEU A 83 3.89 -11.77 7.24
N THR A 84 2.74 -12.42 7.06
CA THR A 84 2.66 -13.87 6.83
C THR A 84 2.60 -14.18 5.34
N PRO A 85 2.87 -15.43 4.90
CA PRO A 85 2.76 -15.78 3.49
C PRO A 85 1.38 -15.47 2.91
N GLY A 86 1.38 -14.89 1.71
CA GLY A 86 0.17 -14.47 1.01
C GLY A 86 0.39 -13.22 0.17
N ARG A 87 -0.71 -12.71 -0.38
CA ARG A 87 -0.72 -11.56 -1.26
C ARG A 87 -1.26 -10.32 -0.55
N TYR A 88 -0.61 -9.20 -0.79
CA TYR A 88 -0.94 -7.91 -0.21
C TYR A 88 -1.08 -6.87 -1.31
N VAL A 89 -1.97 -5.90 -1.07
CA VAL A 89 -2.13 -4.72 -1.91
C VAL A 89 -1.75 -3.51 -1.08
N PHE A 90 -0.87 -2.70 -1.65
CA PHE A 90 -0.57 -1.35 -1.20
C PHE A 90 -1.41 -0.38 -1.99
N PHE A 91 -1.95 0.66 -1.36
CA PHE A 91 -2.64 1.72 -2.05
C PHE A 91 -2.64 3.03 -1.25
N CYS A 92 -3.03 4.12 -1.91
CA CYS A 92 -3.33 5.39 -1.28
C CYS A 92 -4.84 5.62 -1.38
N ASN A 93 -5.51 5.86 -0.26
CA ASN A 93 -6.97 5.95 -0.20
C ASN A 93 -7.53 7.37 -0.25
N LEU A 94 -6.68 8.38 -0.47
CA LEU A 94 -7.13 9.74 -0.75
C LEU A 94 -8.00 9.77 -2.01
N ASP A 95 -9.05 10.60 -2.01
CA ASP A 95 -10.09 10.67 -3.05
C ASP A 95 -9.53 10.55 -4.47
N GLY A 96 -9.85 9.43 -5.14
CA GLY A 96 -9.48 9.17 -6.53
C GLY A 96 -8.04 8.74 -6.77
N HIS A 97 -7.16 8.70 -5.77
CA HIS A 97 -5.76 8.28 -5.93
C HIS A 97 -5.67 6.80 -6.32
N TYR A 98 -6.37 5.93 -5.57
CA TYR A 98 -6.51 4.51 -5.91
C TYR A 98 -7.02 4.32 -7.34
N LEU A 99 -8.10 5.01 -7.71
CA LEU A 99 -8.71 4.95 -9.06
C LEU A 99 -7.77 5.47 -10.16
N GLY A 100 -6.86 6.38 -9.82
CA GLY A 100 -5.82 6.88 -10.70
C GLY A 100 -4.66 5.89 -10.92
N GLY A 101 -4.67 4.73 -10.25
CA GLY A 101 -3.63 3.70 -10.37
C GLY A 101 -2.65 3.66 -9.20
N MET A 102 -2.94 4.36 -8.09
CA MET A 102 -2.05 4.41 -6.93
C MET A 102 -2.16 3.16 -6.06
N HIS A 103 -1.80 2.02 -6.63
CA HIS A 103 -1.79 0.73 -5.98
C HIS A 103 -0.64 -0.16 -6.49
N ALA A 104 -0.14 -1.05 -5.65
CA ALA A 104 0.89 -2.03 -6.00
C ALA A 104 0.64 -3.37 -5.29
N VAL A 105 1.20 -4.45 -5.82
CA VAL A 105 1.12 -5.79 -5.22
C VAL A 105 2.42 -6.14 -4.53
N LEU A 106 2.32 -6.75 -3.35
CA LEU A 106 3.42 -7.44 -2.69
C LEU A 106 3.05 -8.91 -2.47
N GLU A 107 3.89 -9.81 -2.95
CA GLU A 107 3.84 -11.24 -2.65
C GLU A 107 4.76 -11.57 -1.46
N VAL A 108 4.23 -12.26 -0.47
CA VAL A 108 5.00 -12.73 0.68
C VAL A 108 5.10 -14.24 0.62
N SER A 109 6.33 -14.75 0.50
CA SER A 109 6.60 -16.19 0.47
C SER A 109 7.10 -16.69 1.82
N ALA A 110 6.81 -17.95 2.14
CA ALA A 110 7.36 -18.59 3.33
C ALA A 110 8.90 -18.65 3.27
N GLY A 111 9.55 -18.24 4.35
CA GLY A 111 10.95 -18.49 4.65
C GLY A 111 11.14 -19.95 4.99
N GLY A 112 12.11 -20.60 4.33
CA GLY A 112 12.49 -21.98 4.61
C GLY A 112 13.20 -22.13 5.95
#